data_AF-A0A538CY33-F1
#
_entry.id   AF-A0A538CY33-F1
#
_cell.length_a   1.000
_cell.length_b   1.000
_cell.length_c   1.000
_cell.angle_alpha   90.00
_cell.angle_beta   90.00
_cell.angle_gamma   90.00
#
_symmetry.space_group_name_H-M   'P 1'
#
loop_
_entity.id
_entity.type
_entity.pdbx_description
1 polymer ?
#
loop_
_entity_poly.entity_id
_entity_poly.type
_entity_poly.pdbx_seq_one_letter_code
_entity_poly.pdbx_strand_id
1 'polypeptide(L)'
;MSAPEFVPTKAGRRAKAYESPPRRPDSWLAVRPGDLQGRGQPSGPGFGVQGPDQGYALTLARRLRDQLVLADGESADEVIAGCLGVALRRAALFGRAPVIDDLRLAFHLFGFLDNEAPADLIAFRRPLFAEVDSSHHYAEARELATLVPEEALRQTPDEVAARRSDWRSLLGQS
;
A
#
# COMPACT_ATOMS: atom_id res chain seq x y z
N MET A 1 17.35 32.00 -1.24
CA MET A 1 18.67 32.66 -1.10
C MET A 1 18.47 34.15 -1.25
N SER A 2 18.67 34.94 -0.20
CA SER A 2 18.70 36.40 -0.27
C SER A 2 20.00 36.88 -0.92
N ALA A 3 19.97 38.02 -1.62
CA ALA A 3 21.15 38.57 -2.26
C ALA A 3 22.17 39.07 -1.20
N PRO A 4 23.50 38.89 -1.42
CA PRO A 4 24.55 39.42 -0.53
C PRO A 4 24.52 40.96 -0.43
N GLU A 5 24.95 41.51 0.70
CA GLU A 5 24.86 42.95 1.04
C GLU A 5 25.58 43.88 0.06
N PHE A 6 26.57 43.41 -0.69
CA PHE A 6 27.40 44.26 -1.55
C PHE A 6 26.85 44.47 -2.96
N VAL A 7 25.68 43.91 -3.30
CA VAL A 7 25.07 44.08 -4.63
C VAL A 7 24.16 45.33 -4.64
N PRO A 8 24.47 46.38 -5.44
CA PRO A 8 23.65 47.58 -5.49
C PRO A 8 22.23 47.25 -5.97
N THR A 9 21.23 47.51 -5.13
CA THR A 9 19.82 47.41 -5.53
C THR A 9 19.39 48.72 -6.20
N LYS A 10 18.73 48.63 -7.38
CA LYS A 10 18.24 49.82 -8.09
C LYS A 10 17.31 50.64 -7.19
N ALA A 11 17.60 51.94 -7.05
CA ALA A 11 16.75 52.87 -6.32
C ALA A 11 15.30 52.82 -6.84
N GLY A 12 14.33 52.70 -5.92
CA GLY A 12 12.90 52.62 -6.23
C GLY A 12 12.33 51.20 -6.43
N ARG A 13 13.18 50.15 -6.48
CA ARG A 13 12.70 48.77 -6.56
C ARG A 13 12.84 48.08 -5.21
N ARG A 14 11.72 47.92 -4.49
CA ARG A 14 11.67 47.15 -3.24
C ARG A 14 12.21 45.73 -3.52
N ALA A 15 13.19 45.28 -2.73
CA ALA A 15 13.71 43.93 -2.87
C ALA A 15 12.55 42.93 -2.70
N LYS A 16 12.38 42.00 -3.64
CA LYS A 16 11.38 40.93 -3.51
C LYS A 16 11.88 39.96 -2.44
N ALA A 17 11.51 40.22 -1.18
CA ALA A 17 11.65 39.25 -0.11
C ALA A 17 10.52 38.24 -0.22
N TYR A 18 10.82 36.96 0.00
CA TYR A 18 9.77 35.98 0.22
C TYR A 18 9.04 36.35 1.51
N GLU A 19 7.74 36.56 1.40
CA GLU A 19 6.84 36.67 2.54
C GLU A 19 5.96 35.42 2.52
N SER A 20 5.99 34.65 3.61
CA SER A 20 5.09 33.51 3.74
C SER A 20 3.65 34.01 3.76
N PRO A 21 2.68 33.29 3.15
CA PRO A 21 1.28 33.58 3.35
C PRO A 21 0.93 33.70 4.84
N PRO A 22 -0.04 34.54 5.23
CA PRO A 22 -0.45 34.68 6.62
C PRO A 22 -0.75 33.32 7.24
N ARG A 23 -0.09 33.00 8.37
CA ARG A 23 -0.40 31.80 9.14
C ARG A 23 -1.84 31.91 9.63
N ARG A 24 -2.67 30.92 9.32
CA ARG A 24 -3.97 30.78 9.97
C ARG A 24 -3.78 30.08 11.32
N PRO A 25 -4.16 30.72 12.44
CA PRO A 25 -4.03 30.11 13.76
C PRO A 25 -5.09 29.02 14.00
N ASP A 26 -6.21 29.10 13.30
CA ASP A 26 -7.33 28.17 13.45
C ASP A 26 -7.03 26.81 12.80
N SER A 27 -7.66 25.77 13.35
CA SER A 27 -7.66 24.44 12.75
C SER A 27 -8.29 24.45 11.36
N TRP A 28 -7.82 23.57 10.48
CA TRP A 28 -8.43 23.37 9.18
C TRP A 28 -9.86 22.83 9.32
N LEU A 29 -10.80 23.39 8.55
CA LEU A 29 -12.20 22.95 8.46
C LEU A 29 -12.56 22.66 7.00
N ALA A 30 -13.34 21.60 6.80
CA ALA A 30 -13.83 21.11 5.50
C ALA A 30 -15.10 21.87 5.04
N VAL A 31 -15.01 23.20 4.89
CA VAL A 31 -16.16 24.10 4.62
C VAL A 31 -16.18 24.68 3.21
N ARG A 32 -15.26 24.29 2.33
CA ARG A 32 -15.18 24.82 0.97
C ARG A 32 -16.15 24.07 0.05
N PRO A 33 -16.63 24.72 -1.03
CA PRO A 33 -17.32 24.01 -2.10
C PRO A 33 -16.44 22.85 -2.61
N GLY A 34 -16.96 21.62 -2.53
CA GLY A 34 -16.23 20.39 -2.89
C GLY A 34 -15.59 19.64 -1.73
N ASP A 35 -15.56 20.21 -0.52
CA ASP A 35 -15.15 19.47 0.67
C ASP A 35 -16.20 18.40 1.04
N LEU A 36 -15.72 17.21 1.38
CA LEU A 36 -16.58 16.10 1.81
C LEU A 36 -17.26 16.45 3.13
N GLN A 37 -18.59 16.31 3.18
CA GLN A 37 -19.37 16.50 4.38
C GLN A 37 -19.24 15.25 5.27
N GLY A 38 -18.70 15.40 6.48
CA GLY A 38 -18.49 14.29 7.43
C GLY A 38 -17.05 13.78 7.49
N ARG A 39 -16.82 12.69 8.22
CA ARG A 39 -15.49 12.05 8.32
C ARG A 39 -15.35 10.98 7.24
N GLY A 40 -14.37 11.13 6.35
CA GLY A 40 -13.92 10.08 5.42
C GLY A 40 -14.47 10.21 3.98
N GLN A 41 -14.07 9.25 3.14
CA GLN A 41 -14.54 9.11 1.75
C GLN A 41 -15.89 8.39 1.70
N PRO A 42 -16.74 8.65 0.70
CA PRO A 42 -17.97 7.88 0.47
C PRO A 42 -17.67 6.38 0.32
N SER A 43 -18.51 5.54 0.91
CA SER A 43 -18.40 4.07 0.87
C SER A 43 -19.62 3.45 0.20
N GLY A 44 -19.44 2.33 -0.50
CA GLY A 44 -20.54 1.53 -1.06
C GLY A 44 -20.13 0.70 -2.28
N PRO A 45 -21.05 -0.10 -2.83
CA PRO A 45 -20.80 -0.84 -4.08
C PRO A 45 -20.37 0.10 -5.20
N GLY A 46 -19.32 -0.27 -5.94
CA GLY A 46 -18.80 0.53 -7.07
C GLY A 46 -17.84 1.67 -6.70
N PHE A 47 -17.74 2.07 -5.43
CA PHE A 47 -16.79 3.13 -5.00
C PHE A 47 -15.34 2.63 -4.86
N GLY A 48 -15.14 1.32 -4.84
CA GLY A 48 -13.84 0.70 -4.60
C GLY A 48 -13.32 0.95 -3.18
N VAL A 49 -12.06 0.59 -2.96
CA VAL A 49 -11.34 0.90 -1.72
C VAL A 49 -10.32 1.96 -2.08
N GLN A 50 -10.58 3.20 -1.67
CA GLN A 50 -9.70 4.33 -1.98
C GLN A 50 -8.39 4.20 -1.21
N GLY A 51 -7.34 3.74 -1.89
CA GLY A 51 -6.01 3.51 -1.32
C GLY A 51 -5.00 4.51 -1.89
N PRO A 52 -4.21 5.19 -1.04
CA PRO A 52 -3.17 6.11 -1.52
C PRO A 52 -1.97 5.39 -2.16
N ASP A 53 -1.41 6.01 -3.20
CA ASP A 53 -0.02 5.89 -3.66
C ASP A 53 0.53 4.46 -3.91
N GLN A 54 0.03 3.80 -4.96
CA GLN A 54 0.57 2.51 -5.44
C GLN A 54 2.06 2.60 -5.81
N GLY A 55 2.52 3.75 -6.29
CA GLY A 55 3.91 3.97 -6.67
C GLY A 55 4.86 3.88 -5.47
N TYR A 56 4.48 4.46 -4.33
CA TYR A 56 5.25 4.32 -3.10
C TYR A 56 5.21 2.90 -2.53
N ALA A 57 4.05 2.22 -2.58
CA ALA A 57 3.97 0.82 -2.16
C ALA A 57 4.89 -0.10 -2.99
N LEU A 58 5.00 0.10 -4.30
CA LEU A 58 5.98 -0.62 -5.14
C LEU A 58 7.44 -0.36 -4.71
N THR A 59 7.74 0.87 -4.27
CA THR A 59 9.07 1.20 -3.73
C THR A 59 9.37 0.41 -2.45
N LEU A 60 8.38 0.25 -1.57
CA LEU A 60 8.52 -0.57 -0.37
C LEU A 60 8.64 -2.06 -0.70
N ALA A 61 7.86 -2.56 -1.65
CA ALA A 61 7.88 -3.97 -2.07
C ALA A 61 9.25 -4.38 -2.62
N ARG A 62 9.88 -3.50 -3.42
CA ARG A 62 11.24 -3.72 -3.93
C ARG A 62 12.29 -3.88 -2.83
N ARG A 63 12.09 -3.30 -1.64
CA ARG A 63 13.02 -3.48 -0.49
C ARG A 63 12.90 -4.84 0.17
N LEU A 64 11.79 -5.54 -0.05
CA LEU A 64 11.53 -6.89 0.46
C LEU A 64 11.80 -7.97 -0.59
N ARG A 65 12.10 -7.60 -1.85
CA ARG A 65 12.31 -8.55 -2.97
C ARG A 65 13.32 -9.63 -2.64
N ASP A 66 14.46 -9.25 -2.05
CA ASP A 66 15.55 -10.18 -1.74
C ASP A 66 15.27 -11.08 -0.53
N GLN A 67 14.16 -10.84 0.19
CA GLN A 67 13.70 -11.66 1.32
C GLN A 67 12.63 -12.67 0.89
N LEU A 68 12.17 -12.63 -0.37
CA LEU A 68 11.11 -13.51 -0.84
C LEU A 68 11.62 -14.95 -0.99
N VAL A 69 10.87 -15.88 -0.41
CA VAL A 69 11.07 -17.33 -0.55
C VAL A 69 10.12 -17.84 -1.62
N LEU A 70 10.70 -18.15 -2.78
CA LEU A 70 9.97 -18.59 -3.98
C LEU A 70 10.17 -20.09 -4.22
N ALA A 71 9.10 -20.76 -4.62
CA ALA A 71 9.13 -22.12 -5.13
C ALA A 71 9.42 -22.13 -6.64
N ASP A 72 9.76 -23.31 -7.17
CA ASP A 72 10.02 -23.48 -8.60
C ASP A 72 8.84 -23.01 -9.46
N GLY A 73 9.14 -22.10 -10.39
CA GLY A 73 8.17 -21.51 -11.32
C GLY A 73 7.46 -20.25 -10.82
N GLU A 74 7.79 -19.74 -9.63
CA GLU A 74 7.25 -18.46 -9.14
C GLU A 74 8.17 -17.27 -9.50
N SER A 75 7.59 -16.15 -9.95
CA SER A 75 8.32 -14.91 -10.20
C SER A 75 8.18 -13.92 -9.04
N ALA A 76 9.29 -13.28 -8.66
CA ALA A 76 9.26 -12.19 -7.67
C ALA A 76 8.36 -11.02 -8.11
N ASP A 77 8.32 -10.72 -9.42
CA ASP A 77 7.54 -9.58 -9.94
C ASP A 77 6.04 -9.90 -9.92
N GLU A 78 5.63 -11.13 -10.21
CA GLU A 78 4.25 -11.63 -10.05
C GLU A 78 3.80 -11.61 -8.59
N VAL A 79 4.66 -12.10 -7.69
CA VAL A 79 4.41 -12.07 -6.24
C VAL A 79 4.21 -10.65 -5.72
N ILE A 80 5.08 -9.73 -6.14
CA ILE A 80 4.95 -8.31 -5.78
C ILE A 80 3.64 -7.74 -6.33
N ALA A 81 3.29 -8.01 -7.60
CA ALA A 81 2.08 -7.52 -8.23
C ALA A 81 0.81 -8.01 -7.49
N GLY A 82 0.74 -9.31 -7.18
CA GLY A 82 -0.40 -9.90 -6.48
C GLY A 82 -0.53 -9.42 -5.02
N CYS A 83 0.58 -9.36 -4.28
CA CYS A 83 0.56 -8.92 -2.88
C CYS A 83 0.36 -7.41 -2.71
N LEU A 84 0.67 -6.60 -3.74
CA LEU A 84 0.46 -5.15 -3.71
C LEU A 84 -1.01 -4.80 -3.45
N GLY A 85 -1.94 -5.48 -4.10
CA GLY A 85 -3.39 -5.24 -3.92
C GLY A 85 -3.85 -5.49 -2.49
N VAL A 86 -3.37 -6.57 -1.86
CA VAL A 86 -3.66 -6.92 -0.46
C VAL A 86 -3.10 -5.85 0.49
N ALA A 87 -1.85 -5.44 0.29
CA ALA A 87 -1.20 -4.43 1.11
C ALA A 87 -1.92 -3.07 1.02
N LEU A 88 -2.32 -2.66 -0.19
CA LEU A 88 -3.07 -1.43 -0.42
C LEU A 88 -4.46 -1.49 0.21
N ARG A 89 -5.14 -2.64 0.12
CA ARG A 89 -6.43 -2.85 0.79
C ARG A 89 -6.29 -2.70 2.31
N ARG A 90 -5.24 -3.25 2.91
CA ARG A 90 -4.94 -3.06 4.35
C ARG A 90 -4.67 -1.59 4.69
N ALA A 91 -3.82 -0.91 3.92
CA ALA A 91 -3.52 0.50 4.17
C ALA A 91 -4.78 1.38 4.11
N ALA A 92 -5.64 1.12 3.12
CA ALA A 92 -6.91 1.81 2.96
C ALA A 92 -7.92 1.48 4.08
N LEU A 93 -7.95 0.23 4.57
CA LEU A 93 -8.75 -0.15 5.75
C LEU A 93 -8.39 0.70 6.98
N PHE A 94 -7.12 1.06 7.12
CA PHE A 94 -6.63 1.93 8.20
C PHE A 94 -6.66 3.43 7.84
N GLY A 95 -7.12 3.81 6.64
CA GLY A 95 -7.21 5.20 6.21
C GLY A 95 -5.86 5.93 6.16
N ARG A 96 -4.75 5.20 5.88
CA ARG A 96 -3.38 5.76 5.87
C ARG A 96 -2.61 5.38 4.61
N ALA A 97 -1.46 6.03 4.41
CA ALA A 97 -0.47 5.62 3.41
C ALA A 97 0.03 4.17 3.64
N PRO A 98 0.45 3.45 2.58
CA PRO A 98 1.05 2.15 2.73
C PRO A 98 2.38 2.23 3.50
N VAL A 99 2.59 1.28 4.40
CA VAL A 99 3.82 1.10 5.18
C VAL A 99 4.38 -0.29 4.93
N ILE A 100 5.64 -0.53 5.33
CA ILE A 100 6.32 -1.79 5.02
C ILE A 100 5.60 -3.01 5.60
N ASP A 101 4.92 -2.86 6.74
CA ASP A 101 4.19 -3.94 7.39
C ASP A 101 2.91 -4.36 6.65
N ASP A 102 2.37 -3.51 5.77
CA ASP A 102 1.27 -3.94 4.90
C ASP A 102 1.73 -5.01 3.90
N LEU A 103 2.94 -4.84 3.37
CA LEU A 103 3.55 -5.77 2.43
C LEU A 103 4.08 -7.02 3.14
N ARG A 104 4.69 -6.87 4.32
CA ARG A 104 5.09 -8.04 5.12
C ARG A 104 3.90 -8.93 5.44
N LEU A 105 2.79 -8.34 5.86
CA LEU A 105 1.57 -9.10 6.08
C LEU A 105 1.09 -9.79 4.80
N ALA A 106 1.03 -9.08 3.68
CA ALA A 106 0.62 -9.66 2.40
C ALA A 106 1.52 -10.83 1.99
N PHE A 107 2.84 -10.73 2.16
CA PHE A 107 3.76 -11.81 1.85
C PHE A 107 3.65 -12.99 2.82
N HIS A 108 3.49 -12.76 4.13
CA HIS A 108 3.27 -13.85 5.09
C HIS A 108 1.95 -14.60 4.86
N LEU A 109 0.88 -13.91 4.47
CA LEU A 109 -0.41 -14.55 4.17
C LEU A 109 -0.29 -15.65 3.10
N PHE A 110 0.58 -15.44 2.11
CA PHE A 110 0.84 -16.41 1.05
C PHE A 110 2.12 -17.22 1.29
N GLY A 111 2.83 -17.03 2.41
CA GLY A 111 4.04 -17.77 2.75
C GLY A 111 5.30 -17.36 1.97
N PHE A 112 5.37 -16.15 1.43
CA PHE A 112 6.54 -15.68 0.65
C PHE A 112 7.68 -15.14 1.52
N LEU A 113 7.51 -15.05 2.84
CA LEU A 113 8.61 -14.71 3.77
C LEU A 113 8.97 -15.88 4.69
N ASP A 114 8.38 -17.05 4.45
CA ASP A 114 8.51 -18.23 5.29
C ASP A 114 9.34 -19.29 4.56
N ASN A 115 10.53 -19.62 5.10
CA ASN A 115 11.42 -20.65 4.51
C ASN A 115 10.77 -22.03 4.39
N GLU A 116 9.75 -22.30 5.20
CA GLU A 116 9.02 -23.58 5.27
C GLU A 116 7.51 -23.35 5.13
N ALA A 117 7.10 -22.68 4.05
CA ALA A 117 5.69 -22.55 3.72
C ALA A 117 5.04 -23.93 3.48
N PRO A 118 3.81 -24.20 4.00
CA PRO A 118 3.13 -25.47 3.77
C PRO A 118 3.02 -25.82 2.29
N ALA A 119 3.30 -27.08 1.93
CA ALA A 119 3.30 -27.52 0.53
C ALA A 119 1.94 -27.35 -0.17
N ASP A 120 0.85 -27.48 0.58
CA ASP A 120 -0.50 -27.26 0.10
C ASP A 120 -0.82 -25.77 -0.13
N LEU A 121 -0.24 -24.85 0.66
CA LEU A 121 -0.27 -23.40 0.39
C LEU A 121 0.50 -23.06 -0.89
N ILE A 122 1.68 -23.65 -1.08
CA ILE A 122 2.47 -23.44 -2.31
C ILE A 122 1.68 -23.95 -3.53
N ALA A 123 1.08 -25.14 -3.44
CA ALA A 123 0.23 -25.68 -4.50
C ALA A 123 -0.99 -24.80 -4.80
N PHE A 124 -1.58 -24.19 -3.77
CA PHE A 124 -2.70 -23.25 -3.90
C PHE A 124 -2.30 -21.92 -4.53
N ARG A 125 -1.22 -21.28 -4.06
CA ARG A 125 -0.82 -19.94 -4.50
C ARG A 125 -0.24 -19.92 -5.91
N ARG A 126 0.49 -20.96 -6.33
CA ARG A 126 1.20 -20.99 -7.61
C ARG A 126 0.31 -20.66 -8.83
N PRO A 127 -0.84 -21.32 -9.06
CA PRO A 127 -1.71 -20.96 -10.18
C PRO A 127 -2.41 -19.60 -10.01
N LEU A 128 -2.53 -19.09 -8.78
CA LEU A 128 -3.18 -17.79 -8.51
C LEU A 128 -2.29 -16.59 -8.85
N PHE A 129 -0.97 -16.77 -8.72
CA PHE A 129 0.01 -15.70 -8.96
C PHE A 129 0.60 -15.72 -10.38
N ALA A 130 0.44 -16.82 -11.12
CA ALA A 130 0.94 -16.93 -12.49
C ALA A 130 0.36 -15.82 -13.38
N GLU A 131 1.23 -15.13 -14.10
CA GLU A 131 0.94 -14.06 -15.08
C GLU A 131 0.25 -12.80 -14.51
N VAL A 132 0.15 -12.66 -13.18
CA VAL A 132 -0.55 -11.53 -12.53
C VAL A 132 0.13 -10.17 -12.77
N ASP A 133 1.40 -10.15 -13.17
CA ASP A 133 2.14 -8.93 -13.49
C ASP A 133 1.80 -8.33 -14.87
N SER A 134 1.09 -9.08 -15.72
CA SER A 134 0.63 -8.62 -17.02
C SER A 134 -0.45 -7.54 -16.89
N SER A 135 -0.38 -6.50 -17.72
CA SER A 135 -1.40 -5.45 -17.78
C SER A 135 -2.80 -5.96 -18.16
N HIS A 136 -2.89 -7.18 -18.70
CA HIS A 136 -4.16 -7.82 -19.05
C HIS A 136 -4.82 -8.54 -17.86
N HIS A 137 -4.07 -8.78 -16.77
CA HIS A 137 -4.48 -9.58 -15.62
C HIS A 137 -4.82 -8.72 -14.37
N TYR A 138 -5.33 -7.51 -14.61
CA TYR A 138 -5.77 -6.59 -13.54
C TYR A 138 -6.92 -7.16 -12.69
N ALA A 139 -7.78 -7.99 -13.28
CA ALA A 139 -8.90 -8.60 -12.56
C ALA A 139 -8.39 -9.62 -11.53
N GLU A 140 -7.39 -10.41 -11.92
CA GLU A 140 -6.75 -11.48 -11.16
C GLU A 140 -5.97 -10.91 -9.96
N ALA A 141 -5.23 -9.81 -10.17
CA ALA A 141 -4.60 -9.06 -9.08
C ALA A 141 -5.63 -8.54 -8.05
N ARG A 142 -6.83 -8.16 -8.52
CA ARG A 142 -7.92 -7.71 -7.66
C ARG A 142 -8.60 -8.86 -6.93
N GLU A 143 -8.74 -10.02 -7.57
CA GLU A 143 -9.28 -11.23 -6.95
C GLU A 143 -8.42 -11.67 -5.76
N LEU A 144 -7.08 -11.68 -5.91
CA LEU A 144 -6.15 -11.93 -4.80
C LEU A 144 -6.39 -11.00 -3.61
N ALA A 145 -6.61 -9.71 -3.87
CA ALA A 145 -6.91 -8.74 -2.82
C ALA A 145 -8.25 -9.03 -2.13
N THR A 146 -9.21 -9.65 -2.80
CA THR A 146 -10.53 -10.00 -2.24
C THR A 146 -10.57 -11.32 -1.46
N LEU A 147 -9.63 -12.24 -1.73
CA LEU A 147 -9.55 -13.52 -1.01
C LEU A 147 -9.34 -13.35 0.50
N VAL A 148 -8.61 -12.30 0.90
CA VAL A 148 -8.21 -12.10 2.30
C VAL A 148 -9.37 -11.52 3.13
N PRO A 149 -9.85 -12.18 4.19
CA PRO A 149 -10.87 -11.62 5.09
C PRO A 149 -10.37 -10.37 5.81
N GLU A 150 -11.28 -9.47 6.19
CA GLU A 150 -10.91 -8.24 6.90
C GLU A 150 -10.25 -8.53 8.26
N GLU A 151 -10.67 -9.60 8.91
CA GLU A 151 -10.12 -10.10 10.18
C GLU A 151 -8.64 -10.47 10.05
N ALA A 152 -8.25 -11.04 8.90
CA ALA A 152 -6.85 -11.30 8.58
C ALA A 152 -6.09 -9.99 8.31
N LEU A 153 -6.71 -9.04 7.58
CA LEU A 153 -6.13 -7.72 7.31
C LEU A 153 -6.00 -6.83 8.55
N ARG A 154 -6.56 -7.19 9.71
CA ARG A 154 -6.39 -6.45 10.97
C ARG A 154 -5.29 -6.99 11.87
N GLN A 155 -4.78 -8.19 11.61
CA GLN A 155 -3.69 -8.81 12.37
C GLN A 155 -2.33 -8.14 12.07
N THR A 156 -1.34 -8.34 12.93
CA THR A 156 0.05 -7.93 12.67
C THR A 156 0.77 -8.95 11.78
N PRO A 157 1.87 -8.58 11.09
CA PRO A 157 2.66 -9.55 10.33
C PRO A 157 3.11 -10.75 11.16
N ASP A 158 3.52 -10.52 12.41
CA ASP A 158 3.98 -11.57 13.33
C ASP A 158 2.86 -12.53 13.73
N GLU A 159 1.65 -12.02 13.98
CA GLU A 159 0.46 -12.85 14.25
C GLU A 159 0.10 -13.74 13.05
N VAL A 160 0.22 -13.22 11.83
CA VAL A 160 -0.02 -13.99 10.59
C VAL A 160 1.07 -15.06 10.41
N ALA A 161 2.35 -14.70 10.59
CA ALA A 161 3.47 -15.63 10.47
C ALA A 161 3.39 -16.79 11.49
N ALA A 162 2.93 -16.50 12.71
CA ALA A 162 2.71 -17.50 13.75
C ALA A 162 1.59 -18.50 13.39
N ARG A 163 0.63 -18.09 12.55
CA ARG A 163 -0.54 -18.88 12.14
C ARG A 163 -0.40 -19.54 10.77
N ARG A 164 0.79 -19.56 10.18
CA ARG A 164 1.04 -20.09 8.82
C ARG A 164 0.51 -21.51 8.55
N SER A 165 0.44 -22.37 9.56
CA SER A 165 -0.13 -23.72 9.41
C SER A 165 -1.65 -23.73 9.21
N ASP A 166 -2.32 -22.65 9.64
CA ASP A 166 -3.75 -22.38 9.49
C ASP A 166 -4.01 -21.31 8.40
N TRP A 167 -3.25 -21.39 7.30
CA TRP A 167 -3.33 -20.42 6.20
C TRP A 167 -4.73 -20.36 5.56
N ARG A 168 -5.49 -21.48 5.58
CA ARG A 168 -6.83 -21.54 5.01
C ARG A 168 -7.78 -20.54 5.68
N SER A 169 -7.79 -20.51 7.01
CA SER A 169 -8.58 -19.55 7.78
C SER A 169 -8.15 -18.09 7.50
N LEU A 170 -6.85 -17.85 7.28
CA LEU A 170 -6.31 -16.54 6.95
C LEU A 170 -6.69 -16.05 5.54
N LEU A 171 -6.97 -16.97 4.61
CA LEU A 171 -7.37 -16.69 3.22
C LEU A 171 -8.85 -17.00 2.95
N GLY A 172 -9.67 -17.14 4.00
CA GLY A 172 -11.11 -17.41 3.87
C GLY A 172 -11.44 -18.72 3.17
N GLN A 173 -10.51 -19.68 3.15
CA GLN A 173 -10.72 -21.01 2.58
C GLN A 173 -11.29 -21.94 3.67
N SER A 174 -12.35 -22.68 3.34
CA SER A 174 -12.97 -23.70 4.20
C SER A 174 -12.31 -25.06 4.07
#